data_AF-A0A7X7NSS4-F1
#
_entry.id   AF-A0A7X7NSS4-F1
#
_cell.length_a   1.000
_cell.length_b   1.000
_cell.length_c   1.000
_cell.angle_alpha   90.00
_cell.angle_beta   90.00
_cell.angle_gamma   90.00
#
_symmetry.space_group_name_H-M   'P 1'
#
loop_
_entity.id
_entity.type
_entity.pdbx_description
1 polymer ?
#
loop_
_entity_poly.entity_id
_entity_poly.type
_entity_poly.pdbx_seq_one_letter_code
_entity_poly.pdbx_strand_id
1 'polypeptide(L)'
;MPAKTLHPPWSSDVVQAIADVLASTDWPGLTNTEITRLLAMLRIPDVEAPNKRTRLWAALLNKQHVDQASNCIIRFIAEAMAPGRYLQEQRRFYALRDGLSEALSLVGMQVNDQGKVARVEARATTLDEVARLAGRLRTELVRRGVHPEVLRYCEEELLRKSLFHAVFGV
;
A
#
# COMPACT_ATOMS: atom_id res chain seq x y z
N MET A 1 10.90 -19.68 19.41
CA MET A 1 10.82 -18.53 18.47
C MET A 1 9.56 -18.69 17.66
N PRO A 2 8.65 -17.71 17.60
CA PRO A 2 7.47 -17.86 16.73
C PRO A 2 7.94 -18.06 15.29
N ALA A 3 7.32 -18.99 14.58
CA ALA A 3 7.64 -19.27 13.19
C ALA A 3 7.48 -17.99 12.36
N LYS A 4 8.46 -17.69 11.50
CA LYS A 4 8.41 -16.53 10.61
C LYS A 4 7.31 -16.78 9.58
N THR A 5 6.17 -16.11 9.72
CA THR A 5 5.08 -16.16 8.72
C THR A 5 5.64 -15.72 7.36
N LEU A 6 5.69 -16.64 6.40
CA LEU A 6 6.09 -16.34 5.03
C LEU A 6 4.88 -15.83 4.25
N HIS A 7 5.09 -14.75 3.51
CA HIS A 7 4.09 -14.22 2.59
C HIS A 7 4.52 -14.52 1.15
N PRO A 8 3.59 -14.98 0.28
CA PRO A 8 3.94 -15.30 -1.10
C PRO A 8 4.51 -14.07 -1.81
N PRO A 9 5.42 -14.25 -2.78
CA PRO A 9 5.92 -13.15 -3.60
C PRO A 9 4.78 -12.34 -4.23
N TRP A 10 4.95 -11.03 -4.28
CA TRP A 10 4.03 -10.12 -4.98
C TRP A 10 4.44 -9.98 -6.45
N SER A 11 3.47 -9.74 -7.33
CA SER A 11 3.77 -9.50 -8.75
C SER A 11 4.58 -8.22 -8.93
N SER A 12 5.36 -8.16 -10.02
CA SER A 12 6.17 -6.98 -10.36
C SER A 12 5.35 -5.69 -10.37
N ASP A 13 4.14 -5.72 -10.91
CA ASP A 13 3.27 -4.54 -11.03
C ASP A 13 2.81 -4.01 -9.67
N VAL A 14 2.56 -4.89 -8.70
CA VAL A 14 2.24 -4.47 -7.32
C VAL A 14 3.45 -3.81 -6.67
N VAL A 15 4.64 -4.39 -6.84
CA VAL A 15 5.88 -3.80 -6.32
C VAL A 15 6.15 -2.44 -6.97
N GLN A 16 5.86 -2.30 -8.27
CA GLN A 16 6.01 -1.05 -9.01
C GLN A 16 5.05 0.01 -8.48
N ALA A 17 3.76 -0.33 -8.29
CA ALA A 17 2.78 0.61 -7.74
C ALA A 17 3.16 1.10 -6.32
N ILE A 18 3.71 0.22 -5.47
CA ILE A 18 4.25 0.61 -4.16
C ILE A 18 5.43 1.57 -4.33
N ALA A 19 6.37 1.27 -5.22
CA ALA A 19 7.52 2.12 -5.48
C ALA A 19 7.09 3.49 -6.05
N ASP A 20 6.09 3.55 -6.92
CA ASP A 20 5.61 4.81 -7.50
C ASP A 20 5.06 5.77 -6.45
N VAL A 21 4.38 5.24 -5.43
CA VAL A 21 3.89 5.99 -4.27
C VAL A 21 5.05 6.40 -3.35
N LEU A 22 5.80 5.41 -2.83
CA LEU A 22 6.84 5.65 -1.82
C LEU A 22 8.00 6.47 -2.37
N ALA A 23 8.36 6.28 -3.62
CA ALA A 23 9.44 6.98 -4.29
C ALA A 23 8.92 8.09 -5.23
N SER A 24 7.72 8.62 -5.00
CA SER A 24 7.25 9.78 -5.75
C SER A 24 8.23 10.95 -5.63
N THR A 25 8.47 11.65 -6.75
CA THR A 25 9.24 12.89 -6.79
C THR A 25 8.55 14.00 -6.02
N ASP A 26 7.22 14.00 -6.06
CA ASP A 26 6.38 14.98 -5.40
C ASP A 26 6.02 14.53 -3.98
N TRP A 27 5.56 15.48 -3.17
CA TRP A 27 4.92 15.17 -1.90
C TRP A 27 3.79 14.14 -2.14
N PRO A 28 3.66 13.08 -1.33
CA PRO A 28 4.32 12.84 -0.03
C PRO A 28 5.55 11.90 -0.07
N GLY A 29 6.13 11.64 -1.25
CA GLY A 29 7.15 10.61 -1.47
C GLY A 29 8.40 10.74 -0.58
N LEU A 30 9.06 9.60 -0.33
CA LEU A 30 10.33 9.50 0.39
C LEU A 30 11.47 10.09 -0.43
N THR A 31 12.35 10.85 0.19
CA THR A 31 13.59 11.36 -0.41
C THR A 31 14.56 10.22 -0.74
N ASN A 32 15.55 10.49 -1.61
CA ASN A 32 16.61 9.51 -1.90
C ASN A 32 17.35 9.05 -0.64
N THR A 33 17.63 9.98 0.27
CA THR A 33 18.29 9.70 1.55
C THR A 33 17.43 8.83 2.47
N GLU A 34 16.13 9.08 2.56
CA GLU A 34 15.21 8.24 3.34
C GLU A 34 15.18 6.81 2.79
N ILE A 35 15.10 6.64 1.47
CA ILE A 35 15.10 5.32 0.83
C ILE A 35 16.40 4.58 1.07
N THR A 36 17.56 5.20 0.83
CA THR A 36 18.87 4.56 1.04
C THR A 36 19.05 4.15 2.50
N ARG A 37 18.63 4.99 3.46
CA ARG A 37 18.66 4.64 4.88
C ARG A 37 17.77 3.44 5.21
N LEU A 38 16.57 3.38 4.65
CA LEU A 38 15.63 2.26 4.87
C LEU A 38 16.15 0.95 4.25
N LEU A 39 16.67 1.00 3.02
CA LEU A 39 17.27 -0.16 2.34
C LEU A 39 18.45 -0.71 3.15
N ALA A 40 19.37 0.16 3.58
CA ALA A 40 20.52 -0.21 4.40
C ALA A 40 20.10 -0.83 5.75
N MET A 41 19.16 -0.19 6.46
CA MET A 41 18.65 -0.67 7.74
C MET A 41 18.04 -2.08 7.62
N LEU A 42 17.37 -2.37 6.50
CA LEU A 42 16.72 -3.64 6.24
C LEU A 42 17.64 -4.67 5.57
N ARG A 43 18.89 -4.31 5.28
CA ARG A 43 19.87 -5.12 4.55
C ARG A 43 19.33 -5.55 3.18
N ILE A 44 18.63 -4.64 2.51
CA ILE A 44 18.19 -4.77 1.13
C ILE A 44 19.27 -4.12 0.27
N PRO A 45 19.93 -4.87 -0.63
CA PRO A 45 20.93 -4.28 -1.53
C PRO A 45 20.33 -3.15 -2.36
N ASP A 46 20.95 -1.98 -2.30
CA ASP A 46 20.61 -0.86 -3.18
C ASP A 46 21.10 -1.16 -4.60
N VAL A 47 20.49 -0.52 -5.59
CA VAL A 47 20.82 -0.74 -7.00
C VAL A 47 20.94 0.59 -7.72
N GLU A 48 21.76 0.65 -8.75
CA GLU A 48 21.77 1.79 -9.65
C GLU A 48 20.59 1.69 -10.61
N ALA A 49 19.85 2.80 -10.77
CA ALA A 49 18.75 2.88 -11.72
C ALA A 49 18.55 4.33 -12.17
N PRO A 50 17.88 4.57 -13.31
CA PRO A 50 17.72 5.92 -13.88
C PRO A 50 16.97 6.91 -12.98
N ASN A 51 16.09 6.42 -12.10
CA ASN A 51 15.33 7.27 -11.20
C ASN A 51 15.01 6.54 -9.88
N LYS A 52 14.51 7.32 -8.91
CA LYS A 52 14.23 6.85 -7.54
C LYS A 52 13.16 5.75 -7.49
N ARG A 53 12.14 5.81 -8.37
CA ARG A 53 11.05 4.82 -8.42
C ARG A 53 11.56 3.49 -8.93
N THR A 54 12.25 3.49 -10.07
CA THR A 54 12.85 2.28 -10.65
C THR A 54 13.92 1.69 -9.74
N ARG A 55 14.69 2.53 -9.04
CA ARG A 55 15.64 2.09 -8.02
C ARG A 55 14.98 1.32 -6.89
N LEU A 56 13.95 1.90 -6.26
CA LEU A 56 13.26 1.26 -5.15
C LEU A 56 12.56 -0.04 -5.60
N TRP A 57 11.88 0.01 -6.74
CA TRP A 57 11.23 -1.17 -7.34
C TRP A 57 12.23 -2.32 -7.53
N ALA A 58 13.35 -2.06 -8.22
CA ALA A 58 14.34 -3.09 -8.52
C ALA A 58 15.01 -3.64 -7.26
N ALA A 59 15.37 -2.79 -6.28
CA ALA A 59 15.93 -3.24 -5.01
C ALA A 59 14.97 -4.19 -4.26
N LEU A 60 13.69 -3.83 -4.17
CA LEU A 60 12.67 -4.64 -3.50
C LEU A 60 12.38 -5.94 -4.24
N LEU A 61 12.23 -5.88 -5.57
CA LEU A 61 11.92 -7.05 -6.40
C LEU A 61 13.07 -8.05 -6.38
N ASN A 62 14.32 -7.58 -6.55
CA ASN A 62 15.51 -8.43 -6.46
C ASN A 62 15.60 -9.13 -5.11
N LYS A 63 15.36 -8.40 -4.02
CA LYS A 63 15.39 -8.99 -2.68
C LYS A 63 14.27 -10.02 -2.47
N GLN A 64 13.06 -9.73 -2.95
CA GLN A 64 11.95 -10.68 -2.92
C GLN A 64 12.28 -11.95 -3.71
N HIS A 65 12.91 -11.82 -4.88
CA HIS A 65 13.32 -12.97 -5.71
C HIS A 65 14.34 -13.85 -4.99
N VAL A 66 15.29 -13.26 -4.27
CA VAL A 66 16.24 -14.03 -3.44
C VAL A 66 15.53 -14.70 -2.26
N ASP A 67 14.63 -13.99 -1.58
CA ASP A 67 13.94 -14.49 -0.39
C ASP A 67 12.79 -15.47 -0.72
N GLN A 68 12.36 -15.53 -1.98
CA GLN A 68 11.15 -16.23 -2.44
C GLN A 68 9.91 -15.87 -1.61
N ALA A 69 9.86 -14.64 -1.09
CA ALA A 69 8.81 -14.16 -0.22
C ALA A 69 8.75 -12.62 -0.19
N SER A 70 7.54 -12.07 -0.06
CA SER A 70 7.30 -10.61 -0.03
C SER A 70 7.61 -9.96 1.32
N ASN A 71 8.10 -10.72 2.30
CA ASN A 71 8.42 -10.25 3.64
C ASN A 71 9.38 -9.05 3.67
N CYS A 72 10.33 -8.96 2.73
CA CYS A 72 11.22 -7.79 2.65
C CYS A 72 10.47 -6.51 2.31
N ILE A 73 9.47 -6.59 1.43
CA ILE A 73 8.63 -5.47 1.00
C ILE A 73 7.70 -5.04 2.12
N ILE A 74 7.04 -5.99 2.78
CA ILE A 74 6.19 -5.76 3.95
C ILE A 74 6.97 -5.02 5.05
N ARG A 75 8.20 -5.46 5.34
CA ARG A 75 9.08 -4.81 6.30
C ARG A 75 9.49 -3.41 5.84
N PHE A 76 9.82 -3.23 4.56
CA PHE A 76 10.15 -1.91 4.02
C PHE A 76 9.01 -0.92 4.21
N ILE A 77 7.78 -1.30 3.85
CA ILE A 77 6.60 -0.46 4.04
C ILE A 77 6.39 -0.16 5.52
N ALA A 78 6.47 -1.16 6.40
CA ALA A 78 6.25 -0.96 7.84
C ALA A 78 7.28 -0.01 8.49
N GLU A 79 8.53 -0.03 8.02
CA GLU A 79 9.59 0.87 8.50
C GLU A 79 9.50 2.26 7.88
N ALA A 80 9.10 2.34 6.61
CA ALA A 80 8.79 3.62 5.96
C ALA A 80 7.64 4.31 6.69
N MET A 81 6.57 3.57 6.98
CA MET A 81 5.34 4.05 7.60
C MET A 81 5.40 4.13 9.13
N ALA A 82 6.58 3.98 9.76
CA ALA A 82 6.67 4.08 11.23
C ALA A 82 6.18 5.46 11.71
N PRO A 83 5.14 5.56 12.59
CA PRO A 83 4.53 6.84 12.96
C PRO A 83 5.52 7.86 13.54
N GLY A 84 6.56 7.40 14.23
CA GLY A 84 7.63 8.25 14.78
C GLY A 84 8.39 9.07 13.73
N ARG A 85 8.33 8.69 12.45
CA ARG A 85 8.91 9.46 11.34
C ARG A 85 8.09 10.70 10.97
N TYR A 86 6.83 10.76 11.41
CA TYR A 86 5.85 11.74 10.94
C TYR A 86 5.29 12.61 12.08
N LEU A 87 5.96 12.67 13.23
CA LEU A 87 5.50 13.45 14.39
C LEU A 87 5.27 14.93 14.06
N GLN A 88 6.11 15.50 13.18
CA GLN A 88 6.02 16.89 12.73
C GLN A 88 5.23 17.06 11.41
N GLU A 89 4.86 15.96 10.75
CA GLU A 89 4.23 15.99 9.43
C GLU A 89 3.19 14.87 9.26
N GLN A 90 2.21 14.83 10.17
CA GLN A 90 1.18 13.78 10.20
C GLN A 90 0.40 13.66 8.88
N ARG A 91 0.20 14.79 8.17
CA ARG A 91 -0.45 14.79 6.85
C ARG A 91 0.29 13.92 5.83
N ARG A 92 1.63 13.88 5.88
CA ARG A 92 2.45 13.04 4.99
C ARG A 92 2.25 11.56 5.27
N PHE A 93 2.08 11.18 6.54
CA PHE A 93 1.73 9.80 6.91
C PHE A 93 0.40 9.38 6.29
N TYR A 94 -0.65 10.17 6.48
CA TYR A 94 -1.98 9.85 5.93
C TYR A 94 -1.95 9.79 4.40
N ALA A 95 -1.30 10.73 3.73
CA ALA A 95 -1.21 10.72 2.27
C ALA A 95 -0.42 9.53 1.71
N LEU A 96 0.68 9.12 2.36
CA LEU A 96 1.40 7.89 1.99
C LEU A 96 0.55 6.65 2.23
N ARG A 97 -0.14 6.58 3.38
CA ARG A 97 -1.04 5.47 3.72
C ARG A 97 -2.14 5.33 2.67
N ASP A 98 -2.78 6.43 2.31
CA ASP A 98 -3.86 6.46 1.34
C ASP A 98 -3.35 6.07 -0.04
N GLY A 99 -2.19 6.59 -0.49
CA GLY A 99 -1.58 6.19 -1.76
C GLY A 99 -1.21 4.70 -1.81
N LEU A 100 -0.71 4.14 -0.71
CA LEU A 100 -0.36 2.71 -0.61
C LEU A 100 -1.59 1.79 -0.61
N SER A 101 -2.74 2.28 -0.14
CA SER A 101 -3.94 1.45 0.06
C SER A 101 -4.39 0.74 -1.22
N GLU A 102 -4.24 1.39 -2.37
CA GLU A 102 -4.59 0.83 -3.67
C GLU A 102 -3.74 -0.41 -3.99
N ALA A 103 -2.41 -0.24 -3.99
CA ALA A 103 -1.48 -1.31 -4.32
C ALA A 103 -1.58 -2.46 -3.31
N LEU A 104 -1.79 -2.15 -2.02
CA LEU A 104 -1.91 -3.16 -0.97
C LEU A 104 -3.25 -3.92 -1.03
N SER A 105 -4.33 -3.27 -1.48
CA SER A 105 -5.62 -3.94 -1.68
C SER A 105 -5.52 -5.07 -2.71
N LEU A 106 -4.67 -4.92 -3.73
CA LEU A 106 -4.38 -5.95 -4.74
C LEU A 106 -3.66 -7.18 -4.17
N VAL A 107 -3.22 -7.16 -2.92
CA VAL A 107 -2.59 -8.30 -2.22
C VAL A 107 -3.25 -8.62 -0.89
N GLY A 108 -4.46 -8.07 -0.65
CA GLY A 108 -5.22 -8.33 0.57
C GLY A 108 -4.51 -7.79 1.82
N MET A 109 -3.88 -6.63 1.71
CA MET A 109 -3.21 -5.97 2.83
C MET A 109 -3.58 -4.49 2.94
N GLN A 110 -3.27 -3.91 4.09
CA GLN A 110 -3.38 -2.47 4.34
C GLN A 110 -2.31 -2.02 5.34
N VAL A 111 -2.00 -0.71 5.35
CA VAL A 111 -1.24 -0.09 6.45
C VAL A 111 -2.24 0.37 7.51
N ASN A 112 -2.08 -0.10 8.75
CA ASN A 112 -2.92 0.31 9.88
C ASN A 112 -2.44 1.63 10.53
N ASP A 113 -3.16 2.11 11.54
CA ASP A 113 -2.81 3.37 12.25
C ASP A 113 -1.47 3.31 12.99
N GLN A 114 -0.95 2.11 13.27
CA GLN A 114 0.38 1.91 13.86
C GLN A 114 1.49 1.90 12.80
N GLY A 115 1.17 2.15 11.53
CA GLY A 115 2.11 2.07 10.42
C GLY A 115 2.53 0.64 10.05
N LYS A 116 1.83 -0.38 10.56
CA LYS A 116 2.12 -1.79 10.28
C LYS A 116 1.29 -2.28 9.11
N VAL A 117 1.90 -3.13 8.28
CA VAL A 117 1.20 -3.82 7.20
C VAL A 117 0.45 -5.02 7.80
N ALA A 118 -0.87 -5.02 7.68
CA ALA A 118 -1.75 -6.06 8.19
C ALA A 118 -2.53 -6.71 7.04
N ARG A 119 -2.88 -7.99 7.19
CA ARG A 119 -3.80 -8.68 6.28
C ARG A 119 -5.22 -8.14 6.46
N VAL A 120 -5.96 -8.11 5.37
CA VAL A 120 -7.40 -7.85 5.35
C VAL A 120 -8.11 -9.02 4.67
N GLU A 121 -9.41 -9.18 4.97
CA GLU A 121 -10.20 -10.31 4.46
C GLU A 121 -10.43 -10.23 2.95
N ALA A 122 -10.59 -9.01 2.41
CA ALA A 122 -10.87 -8.78 1.00
C ALA A 122 -9.61 -8.37 0.23
N ARG A 123 -9.44 -8.94 -0.97
CA ARG A 123 -8.43 -8.57 -1.95
C ARG A 123 -9.11 -8.04 -3.21
N ALA A 124 -8.63 -6.91 -3.74
CA ALA A 124 -9.13 -6.39 -5.01
C ALA A 124 -8.59 -7.20 -6.20
N THR A 125 -9.48 -7.44 -7.16
CA THR A 125 -9.17 -8.08 -8.45
C THR A 125 -9.49 -7.17 -9.64
N THR A 126 -10.29 -6.12 -9.43
CA THR A 126 -10.64 -5.12 -10.44
C THR A 126 -10.32 -3.70 -9.96
N LEU A 127 -10.26 -2.74 -10.90
CA LEU A 127 -10.02 -1.33 -10.56
C LEU A 127 -11.14 -0.73 -9.69
N ASP A 128 -12.39 -1.16 -9.88
CA ASP A 128 -13.51 -0.73 -9.05
C ASP A 128 -13.36 -1.23 -7.61
N GLU A 129 -12.91 -2.48 -7.44
CA GLU A 129 -12.61 -3.02 -6.11
C GLU A 129 -11.42 -2.33 -5.45
N VAL A 130 -10.38 -1.97 -6.21
CA VAL A 130 -9.27 -1.15 -5.72
C VAL A 130 -9.80 0.19 -5.22
N ALA A 131 -10.61 0.90 -6.02
CA ALA A 131 -11.16 2.20 -5.63
C ALA A 131 -12.06 2.11 -4.39
N ARG A 132 -12.83 1.03 -4.26
CA ARG A 132 -13.68 0.75 -3.09
C ARG A 132 -12.85 0.44 -1.85
N LEU A 133 -11.92 -0.52 -1.93
CA LEU A 133 -11.12 -0.98 -0.79
C LEU A 133 -10.08 0.07 -0.34
N ALA A 134 -9.56 0.86 -1.25
CA ALA A 134 -8.71 2.01 -0.94
C ALA A 134 -9.48 3.16 -0.27
N GLY A 135 -10.81 3.07 -0.17
CA GLY A 135 -11.65 4.15 0.35
C GLY A 135 -11.68 5.39 -0.55
N ARG A 136 -11.06 5.36 -1.75
CA ARG A 136 -11.02 6.50 -2.68
C ARG A 136 -12.40 7.04 -3.02
N LEU A 137 -13.36 6.14 -3.21
CA LEU A 137 -14.73 6.54 -3.55
C LEU A 137 -15.38 7.34 -2.40
N ARG A 138 -15.22 6.88 -1.15
CA ARG A 138 -15.75 7.59 0.03
C ARG A 138 -15.02 8.92 0.24
N THR A 139 -13.69 8.92 0.16
CA THR A 139 -12.86 10.11 0.35
C THR A 139 -13.20 11.20 -0.66
N GLU A 140 -13.41 10.86 -1.93
CA GLU A 140 -13.77 11.81 -2.97
C GLU A 140 -15.21 12.34 -2.81
N LEU A 141 -16.16 11.50 -2.37
CA LEU A 141 -17.53 11.94 -2.07
C LEU A 141 -17.55 12.90 -0.85
N VAL A 142 -16.82 12.59 0.23
CA VAL A 142 -16.68 13.48 1.39
C VAL A 142 -16.04 14.81 0.98
N ARG A 143 -14.96 14.78 0.19
CA ARG A 143 -14.27 15.97 -0.31
C ARG A 143 -15.17 16.88 -1.14
N ARG A 144 -16.10 16.30 -1.91
CA ARG A 144 -17.09 17.04 -2.71
C ARG A 144 -18.26 17.57 -1.90
N GLY A 145 -18.25 17.40 -0.57
CA GLY A 145 -19.31 17.87 0.31
C GLY A 145 -20.60 17.05 0.18
N VAL A 146 -20.51 15.80 -0.25
CA VAL A 146 -21.68 14.91 -0.33
C VAL A 146 -22.25 14.71 1.08
N HIS A 147 -23.57 14.86 1.19
CA HIS A 147 -24.27 14.79 2.47
C HIS A 147 -24.01 13.45 3.18
N PRO A 148 -23.80 13.43 4.50
CA PRO A 148 -23.52 12.20 5.27
C PRO A 148 -24.55 11.08 5.06
N GLU A 149 -25.83 11.40 4.89
CA GLU A 149 -26.86 10.39 4.60
C GLU A 149 -26.68 9.74 3.23
N VAL A 150 -26.24 10.49 2.22
CA VAL A 150 -26.00 9.96 0.87
C VAL A 150 -24.79 9.03 0.90
N LEU A 151 -23.75 9.37 1.64
CA LEU A 151 -22.58 8.50 1.86
C LEU A 151 -22.99 7.16 2.48
N ARG A 152 -23.87 7.17 3.49
CA ARG A 152 -24.39 5.96 4.14
C ARG A 152 -25.11 5.05 3.14
N TYR A 153 -25.98 5.62 2.30
CA TYR A 153 -26.68 4.85 1.26
C TYR A 153 -25.75 4.33 0.16
N CYS A 154 -24.75 5.12 -0.27
CA CYS A 154 -23.75 4.65 -1.24
C CYS A 154 -22.93 3.48 -0.68
N GLU A 155 -22.61 3.50 0.61
CA GLU A 155 -21.90 2.43 1.31
C GLU A 155 -22.76 1.16 1.38
N GLU A 156 -24.04 1.27 1.72
CA GLU A 156 -25.00 0.16 1.69
C GLU A 156 -25.22 -0.43 0.28
N GLU A 157 -25.27 0.41 -0.76
CA GLU A 157 -25.35 -0.02 -2.17
C GLU A 157 -24.07 -0.72 -2.65
N LEU A 158 -22.89 -0.19 -2.30
CA LEU A 158 -21.59 -0.80 -2.64
C LEU A 158 -21.41 -2.15 -1.97
N LEU A 159 -21.83 -2.27 -0.70
CA LEU A 159 -21.84 -3.53 0.05
C LEU A 159 -22.82 -4.53 -0.59
N ARG A 160 -24.02 -4.08 -0.97
CA ARG A 160 -25.00 -4.92 -1.69
C ARG A 160 -24.45 -5.42 -3.04
N LYS A 161 -23.88 -4.55 -3.87
CA LYS A 161 -23.28 -4.96 -5.15
C LYS A 161 -22.12 -5.95 -4.95
N SER A 162 -21.32 -5.76 -3.90
CA SER A 162 -20.28 -6.74 -3.54
C SER A 162 -20.86 -8.11 -3.20
N LEU A 163 -22.00 -8.15 -2.50
CA LEU A 163 -22.71 -9.39 -2.19
C LEU A 163 -23.36 -10.01 -3.44
N PHE A 164 -23.91 -9.21 -4.35
CA PHE A 164 -24.42 -9.72 -5.63
C PHE A 164 -23.31 -10.38 -6.46
N HIS A 165 -22.12 -9.77 -6.56
CA HIS A 165 -21.00 -10.39 -7.28
C HIS A 165 -20.41 -11.62 -6.56
N ALA A 166 -20.45 -11.67 -5.22
CA ALA A 166 -20.01 -12.83 -4.45
C ALA A 166 -20.99 -14.02 -4.51
N VAL A 167 -22.29 -13.76 -4.75
CA VAL A 167 -23.33 -14.80 -4.79
C VAL A 167 -23.60 -15.31 -6.21
N PHE A 168 -23.29 -14.53 -7.25
CA PHE A 168 -23.49 -14.91 -8.66
C PHE A 168 -22.20 -15.20 -9.44
N GLY A 169 -21.05 -15.29 -8.77
CA GLY A 169 -19.79 -15.76 -9.34
C GLY A 169 -19.58 -17.27 -9.11
N VAL A 170 -20.35 -18.11 -9.81
CA VAL A 170 -20.10 -19.55 -9.99
C VAL A 170 -20.06 -19.84 -11.48
#